data_AF-A0A2V6BXA1-F1
#
_entry.id   AF-A0A2V6BXA1-F1
#
_cell.length_a   1.000
_cell.length_b   1.000
_cell.length_c   1.000
_cell.angle_alpha   90.00
_cell.angle_beta   90.00
_cell.angle_gamma   90.00
#
_symmetry.space_group_name_H-M   'P 1'
#
loop_
_entity.id
_entity.type
_entity.pdbx_description
1 polymer ?
#
loop_
_entity_poly.entity_id
_entity_poly.type
_entity_poly.pdbx_seq_one_letter_code
_entity_poly.pdbx_strand_id
1 'polypeptide(L)'
;KVVRDTVDRIFDRKIKYFESAIRDAHAQGLIEAPDPQAKAKMLFACYHGTLAQARIQNDLELLRNFKKIAMDSLGAKAAAAGASS
;
A
#
# COMPACT_ATOMS: atom_id res chain seq x y z
N LYS A 1 -12.35 -0.26 -26.21
CA LYS A 1 -12.84 -0.95 -24.99
C LYS A 1 -11.74 -1.82 -24.34
N VAL A 2 -11.09 -2.72 -25.11
CA VAL A 2 -10.05 -3.67 -24.67
C VAL A 2 -8.94 -3.11 -23.75
N VAL A 3 -8.41 -1.91 -24.01
CA VAL A 3 -7.29 -1.36 -23.22
C VAL A 3 -7.70 -1.05 -21.77
N ARG A 4 -8.85 -0.41 -21.57
CA ARG A 4 -9.35 -0.11 -20.21
C ARG A 4 -9.58 -1.39 -19.44
N ASP A 5 -10.31 -2.34 -20.03
CA ASP A 5 -10.64 -3.61 -19.39
C ASP A 5 -9.35 -4.40 -19.04
N THR A 6 -8.31 -4.27 -19.85
CA THR A 6 -6.99 -4.87 -19.58
C THR A 6 -6.28 -4.20 -18.41
N VAL A 7 -6.31 -2.87 -18.34
CA VAL A 7 -5.72 -2.09 -17.23
C VAL A 7 -6.43 -2.42 -15.92
N ASP A 8 -7.76 -2.43 -15.92
CA ASP A 8 -8.57 -2.75 -14.74
C ASP A 8 -8.23 -4.14 -14.19
N ARG A 9 -8.13 -5.15 -15.07
CA ARG A 9 -7.73 -6.51 -14.69
C ARG A 9 -6.31 -6.57 -14.10
N ILE A 10 -5.37 -5.77 -14.60
CA ILE A 10 -4.02 -5.70 -14.05
C ILE A 10 -4.04 -5.06 -12.66
N PHE A 11 -4.80 -3.98 -12.48
CA PHE A 11 -4.93 -3.29 -11.21
C PHE A 11 -5.60 -4.16 -10.16
N ASP A 12 -6.68 -4.86 -10.52
CA ASP A 12 -7.36 -5.81 -9.61
C ASP A 12 -6.41 -6.88 -9.09
N ARG A 13 -5.56 -7.44 -9.96
CA ARG A 13 -4.54 -8.43 -9.54
C ARG A 13 -3.54 -7.84 -8.55
N LYS A 14 -3.10 -6.60 -8.76
CA LYS A 14 -2.18 -5.93 -7.83
C LYS A 14 -2.85 -5.63 -6.49
N ILE A 15 -4.09 -5.14 -6.51
CA ILE A 15 -4.86 -4.83 -5.30
C ILE A 15 -5.07 -6.08 -4.45
N LYS A 16 -5.38 -7.25 -5.06
CA LYS A 16 -5.54 -8.52 -4.33
C LYS A 16 -4.29 -8.95 -3.54
N TYR A 17 -3.10 -8.62 -4.04
CA TYR A 17 -1.86 -8.88 -3.32
C TYR A 17 -1.76 -8.00 -2.06
N PHE A 18 -2.02 -6.70 -2.20
CA PHE A 18 -2.06 -5.78 -1.06
C PHE A 18 -3.14 -6.16 -0.04
N GLU A 19 -4.33 -6.50 -0.50
CA GLU A 19 -5.46 -6.94 0.33
C GLU A 19 -5.09 -8.15 1.18
N SER A 20 -4.40 -9.13 0.58
CA SER A 20 -4.00 -10.33 1.31
C SER A 20 -2.98 -10.01 2.41
N ALA A 21 -1.95 -9.24 2.11
CA ALA A 21 -0.95 -8.83 3.11
C ALA A 21 -1.57 -7.98 4.24
N ILE A 22 -2.50 -7.08 3.90
CA ILE A 22 -3.21 -6.23 4.87
C ILE A 22 -4.12 -7.08 5.77
N ARG A 23 -4.85 -8.05 5.20
CA ARG A 23 -5.68 -8.98 5.96
C ARG A 23 -4.86 -9.78 6.96
N ASP A 24 -3.72 -10.30 6.53
CA ASP A 24 -2.83 -11.10 7.40
C ASP A 24 -2.24 -10.23 8.52
N ALA A 25 -1.79 -9.01 8.20
CA ALA A 25 -1.29 -8.07 9.20
C ALA A 25 -2.36 -7.65 10.22
N HIS A 26 -3.62 -7.52 9.79
CA HIS A 26 -4.74 -7.25 10.68
C HIS A 26 -5.03 -8.43 11.61
N ALA A 27 -5.07 -9.65 11.08
CA ALA A 27 -5.27 -10.87 11.86
C ALA A 27 -4.16 -11.07 12.91
N GLN A 28 -2.94 -10.60 12.62
CA GLN A 28 -1.80 -10.59 13.54
C GLN A 28 -1.80 -9.41 14.52
N GLY A 29 -2.76 -8.48 14.43
CA GLY A 29 -2.85 -7.31 15.30
C GLY A 29 -1.79 -6.22 15.06
N LEU A 30 -1.04 -6.33 13.95
CA LEU A 30 0.01 -5.38 13.55
C LEU A 30 -0.56 -4.05 13.03
N ILE A 31 -1.75 -4.11 12.43
CA ILE A 31 -2.53 -2.97 11.95
C ILE A 31 -4.01 -3.16 12.29
N GLU A 32 -4.75 -2.05 12.32
CA GLU A 32 -6.21 -2.06 12.34
C GLU A 32 -6.75 -1.86 10.91
N ALA A 33 -7.33 -2.90 10.34
CA ALA A 33 -7.89 -2.89 8.98
C ALA A 33 -9.14 -3.80 8.92
N PRO A 34 -10.28 -3.38 9.52
CA PRO A 34 -11.54 -4.14 9.47
C PRO A 34 -12.09 -4.31 8.06
N ASP A 35 -11.70 -3.43 7.13
CA ASP A 35 -11.89 -3.60 5.68
C ASP A 35 -10.52 -3.61 4.97
N PRO A 36 -9.91 -4.81 4.79
CA PRO A 36 -8.63 -4.95 4.10
C PRO A 36 -8.66 -4.49 2.64
N GLN A 37 -9.81 -4.64 1.97
CA GLN A 37 -9.95 -4.28 0.56
C GLN A 37 -9.96 -2.76 0.39
N ALA A 38 -10.75 -2.04 1.21
CA ALA A 38 -10.75 -0.58 1.19
C ALA A 38 -9.35 -0.03 1.49
N LYS A 39 -8.64 -0.61 2.47
CA LYS A 39 -7.29 -0.17 2.83
C LYS A 39 -6.26 -0.48 1.74
N ALA A 40 -6.40 -1.60 1.03
CA ALA A 40 -5.59 -1.92 -0.15
C ALA A 40 -5.82 -0.92 -1.30
N LYS A 41 -7.08 -0.57 -1.59
CA LYS A 41 -7.42 0.45 -2.60
C LYS A 41 -6.83 1.83 -2.24
N MET A 42 -6.95 2.22 -0.97
CA MET A 42 -6.34 3.46 -0.46
C MET A 42 -4.82 3.48 -0.65
N LEU A 43 -4.12 2.40 -0.26
CA LEU A 43 -2.67 2.29 -0.42
C LEU A 43 -2.25 2.32 -1.90
N PHE A 44 -3.00 1.64 -2.76
CA PHE A 44 -2.76 1.63 -4.20
C PHE A 44 -2.94 3.02 -4.83
N ALA A 45 -4.00 3.75 -4.43
CA ALA A 45 -4.20 5.14 -4.85
C ALA A 45 -3.06 6.06 -4.38
N CYS A 46 -2.62 5.90 -3.14
CA CYS A 46 -1.47 6.63 -2.60
C CYS A 46 -0.20 6.38 -3.43
N TYR A 47 0.11 5.11 -3.74
CA TYR A 47 1.24 4.74 -4.61
C TYR A 47 1.17 5.43 -5.97
N HIS A 48 0.01 5.41 -6.62
CA HIS A 48 -0.18 6.06 -7.92
C HIS A 48 -0.04 7.58 -7.84
N GLY A 49 -0.52 8.21 -6.77
CA GLY A 49 -0.33 9.64 -6.50
C GLY A 49 1.14 10.01 -6.34
N THR A 50 1.88 9.29 -5.51
CA THR A 50 3.33 9.51 -5.32
C THR A 50 4.09 9.31 -6.62
N LEU A 51 3.76 8.28 -7.39
CA LEU A 51 4.39 8.03 -8.69
C LEU A 51 4.08 9.14 -9.71
N ALA A 52 2.86 9.70 -9.70
CA ALA A 52 2.52 10.84 -10.53
C ALA A 52 3.31 12.09 -10.14
N GLN A 53 3.43 12.38 -8.83
CA GLN A 53 4.22 13.49 -8.31
C GLN A 53 5.71 13.36 -8.69
N ALA A 54 6.29 12.17 -8.53
CA ALA A 54 7.68 11.88 -8.91
C ALA A 54 7.95 12.18 -10.39
N ARG A 55 6.98 11.87 -11.27
CA ARG A 55 7.09 12.19 -12.71
C ARG A 55 6.97 13.69 -12.98
N ILE A 56 6.03 14.38 -12.34
CA ILE A 56 5.80 15.82 -12.52
C ILE A 56 7.02 16.63 -12.05
N GLN A 57 7.60 16.23 -10.92
CA GLN A 57 8.73 16.92 -10.30
C GLN A 57 10.09 16.43 -10.82
N ASN A 58 10.09 15.37 -11.64
CA ASN A 58 11.31 14.67 -12.07
C ASN A 58 12.21 14.29 -10.89
N ASP A 59 11.61 13.85 -9.78
CA ASP A 59 12.28 13.53 -8.53
C ASP A 59 11.86 12.13 -8.02
N LEU A 60 12.81 11.19 -8.06
CA LEU A 60 12.59 9.82 -7.61
C LEU A 60 12.72 9.65 -6.09
N GLU A 61 13.24 10.64 -5.35
CA GLU A 61 13.34 10.58 -3.89
C GLU A 61 11.94 10.47 -3.24
N LEU A 62 10.91 11.01 -3.89
CA LEU A 62 9.51 10.85 -3.49
C LEU A 62 9.09 9.37 -3.42
N LEU A 63 9.61 8.52 -4.31
CA LEU A 63 9.36 7.08 -4.29
C LEU A 63 10.21 6.36 -3.25
N ARG A 64 11.42 6.85 -2.96
CA ARG A 64 12.28 6.27 -1.91
C ARG A 64 11.63 6.38 -0.53
N ASN A 65 10.92 7.48 -0.29
CA ASN A 65 10.17 7.71 0.95
C ASN A 65 8.81 7.00 1.00
N PHE A 66 8.35 6.39 -0.10
CA PHE A 66 7.02 5.80 -0.18
C PHE A 66 6.80 4.68 0.83
N LYS A 67 7.82 3.86 1.12
CA LYS A 67 7.70 2.78 2.13
C LYS A 67 7.26 3.34 3.48
N LYS A 68 7.85 4.45 3.92
CA LYS A 68 7.49 5.09 5.19
C LYS A 68 6.06 5.62 5.14
N ILE A 69 5.71 6.35 4.07
CA ILE A 69 4.35 6.87 3.86
C ILE A 69 3.31 5.74 3.89
N ALA A 70 3.59 4.62 3.22
CA ALA A 70 2.73 3.45 3.19
C ALA A 70 2.51 2.86 4.60
N MET A 71 3.58 2.67 5.38
CA MET A 71 3.47 2.12 6.73
C MET A 71 2.72 3.07 7.68
N ASP A 72 3.01 4.37 7.59
CA ASP A 72 2.31 5.41 8.36
C ASP A 72 0.81 5.44 8.00
N SER A 73 0.47 5.36 6.71
CA SER A 73 -0.92 5.32 6.21
C SER A 73 -1.67 4.06 6.61
N LEU A 74 -0.97 2.94 6.79
CA LEU A 74 -1.55 1.70 7.29
C LEU A 74 -1.83 1.76 8.79
N GLY A 75 -1.23 2.70 9.51
CA GLY A 75 -1.26 2.74 10.97
C GLY A 75 -0.49 1.56 11.57
N ALA A 76 0.58 1.12 10.91
CA ALA A 76 1.41 0.04 11.39
C ALA A 76 2.01 0.39 12.74
N LYS A 77 1.76 -0.47 13.73
CA LYS A 77 2.46 -0.37 15.01
C LYS A 77 3.95 -0.57 14.72
N ALA A 78 4.79 0.28 15.30
CA ALA A 78 6.21 -0.01 15.34
C ALA A 78 6.36 -1.42 15.93
N ALA A 79 7.09 -2.30 15.24
CA ALA A 79 7.49 -3.56 15.83
C ALA A 79 8.13 -3.20 17.17
N ALA A 80 7.52 -3.65 18.27
CA ALA A 80 8.08 -3.41 19.58
C ALA A 80 9.53 -3.88 19.53
N ALA A 81 10.47 -2.96 19.71
CA ALA A 81 11.87 -3.29 19.96
C ALA A 81 11.87 -4.07 21.28
N GLY A 82 11.77 -5.39 21.19
CA GLY A 82 11.39 -6.24 22.32
C GLY A 82 11.48 -7.71 21.99
N ALA A 83 12.61 -8.13 21.42
CA ALA A 83 13.07 -9.51 21.42
C ALA A 83 14.60 -9.53 21.42
N SER A 84 15.18 -9.06 22.53
CA SER A 84 16.52 -9.47 22.97
C SER A 84 16.35 -10.03 24.38
N SER A 85 16.20 -11.34 24.44
CA SER A 85 16.54 -12.15 25.63
C SER A 85 18.05 -12.33 25.67
#